data_AF-X1EGL4-F1
#
_entry.id   AF-X1EGL4-F1
#
_cell.length_a   1.000
_cell.length_b   1.000
_cell.length_c   1.000
_cell.angle_alpha   90.00
_cell.angle_beta   90.00
_cell.angle_gamma   90.00
#
_symmetry.space_group_name_H-M   'P 1'
#
loop_
_entity.id
_entity.type
_entity.pdbx_description
1 polymer ?
#
loop_
_entity_poly.entity_id
_entity_poly.type
_entity_poly.pdbx_seq_one_letter_code
_entity_poly.pdbx_strand_id
1 'polypeptide(L)' 'KFLLWNGLKRHNETKIAEELTEKTLNLIKKSGFREFYNPIIGEGGGAENFGWSTLILLMQK' A
#
# COMPACT_ATOMS: atom_id res chain seq x y z
N LYS A 1 -2.03 -4.21 3.75
CA LYS A 1 -1.57 -2.79 3.73
C LYS A 1 -2.62 -1.88 4.35
N PHE A 2 -3.80 -1.76 3.74
CA PHE A 2 -4.91 -0.95 4.28
C PHE A 2 -5.26 -1.21 5.75
N LEU A 3 -5.34 -2.49 6.17
CA LEU A 3 -5.65 -2.83 7.56
C LEU A 3 -4.64 -2.24 8.57
N LEU A 4 -3.34 -2.27 8.23
CA LEU A 4 -2.29 -1.68 9.06
C LEU A 4 -2.39 -0.16 9.10
N TRP A 5 -2.57 0.48 7.93
CA TRP A 5 -2.77 1.93 7.84
C TRP A 5 -3.96 2.39 8.70
N ASN A 6 -5.09 1.68 8.63
CA ASN A 6 -6.28 2.01 9.42
C ASN A 6 -6.02 1.83 10.92
N GLY A 7 -5.30 0.78 11.32
CA GLY A 7 -4.85 0.60 12.71
C GLY A 7 -3.98 1.76 13.18
N LEU A 8 -2.95 2.13 12.40
CA LEU A 8 -2.05 3.23 12.73
C LEU A 8 -2.80 4.55 12.90
N LYS A 9 -3.73 4.88 11.99
CA LYS A 9 -4.58 6.08 12.12
C LYS A 9 -5.44 6.05 13.38
N ARG A 10 -6.00 4.90 13.75
CA ARG A 10 -6.80 4.73 14.98
C ARG A 10 -5.98 4.88 16.27
N HIS A 11 -4.68 4.60 16.20
CA HIS A 11 -3.75 4.75 17.32
C HIS A 11 -2.98 6.09 17.31
N ASN A 12 -3.37 7.05 16.46
CA ASN A 12 -2.71 8.34 16.28
C ASN A 12 -1.25 8.26 15.76
N GLU A 13 -0.83 7.10 15.25
CA GLU A 13 0.48 6.86 14.62
C GLU A 13 0.50 7.38 13.16
N THR A 14 0.21 8.67 13.00
CA THR A 14 -0.02 9.32 11.70
C THR A 14 1.22 9.30 10.81
N LYS A 15 2.40 9.55 11.36
CA LYS A 15 3.67 9.54 10.62
C LYS A 15 3.95 8.18 9.98
N ILE A 16 3.74 7.09 10.71
CA ILE A 16 3.96 5.73 10.20
C ILE A 16 2.89 5.39 9.15
N ALA A 17 1.65 5.85 9.35
CA ALA A 17 0.59 5.66 8.38
C ALA A 17 0.92 6.37 7.05
N GLU A 18 1.46 7.59 7.09
CA GLU A 18 1.90 8.36 5.92
C GLU A 18 3.05 7.66 5.19
N GLU A 19 4.08 7.22 5.92
CA GLU A 19 5.21 6.49 5.34
C GLU A 19 4.74 5.20 4.65
N LEU A 20 3.79 4.48 5.25
CA LEU A 20 3.21 3.28 4.65
C LEU A 20 2.44 3.61 3.36
N THR A 21 1.72 4.72 3.33
CA THR A 21 1.02 5.21 2.13
C THR A 21 2.02 5.53 1.01
N GLU A 22 3.07 6.30 1.30
CA GLU A 22 4.09 6.66 0.32
C GLU A 22 4.81 5.44 -0.25
N LYS A 23 5.25 4.51 0.62
CA LYS A 23 5.88 3.25 0.19
C LYS A 23 4.96 2.44 -0.69
N THR A 24 3.68 2.34 -0.35
CA THR A 24 2.70 1.59 -1.13
C THR A 24 2.46 2.26 -2.50
N LEU A 25 2.40 3.60 -2.56
CA LEU A 25 2.29 4.34 -3.82
C LEU A 25 3.50 4.10 -4.72
N ASN A 26 4.71 4.10 -4.16
CA ASN A 26 5.93 3.84 -4.93
C ASN A 26 5.95 2.44 -5.53
N LEU A 27 5.48 1.43 -4.77
CA LEU A 27 5.33 0.07 -5.27
C LEU A 27 4.32 -0.02 -6.43
N ILE A 28 3.16 0.64 -6.31
CA ILE A 28 2.13 0.66 -7.36
C ILE A 28 2.66 1.38 -8.61
N LYS A 29 3.36 2.51 -8.44
CA LYS A 29 4.00 3.23 -9.56
C LYS A 29 5.03 2.36 -10.29
N LYS A 30 5.79 1.54 -9.54
CA LYS A 30 6.83 0.67 -10.10
C LYS A 30 6.26 -0.56 -10.81
N SER A 31 5.30 -1.23 -10.21
CA SER A 31 4.92 -2.61 -10.58
C SER A 31 3.43 -2.77 -10.96
N GLY A 32 2.68 -1.67 -11.01
CA GLY A 32 1.23 -1.66 -11.26
C GLY A 32 0.42 -2.21 -10.08
N PHE A 33 -0.90 -2.32 -10.25
CA PHE A 33 -1.78 -2.91 -9.24
C PHE A 33 -1.60 -4.44 -9.18
N ARG A 34 -1.00 -4.90 -8.10
CA ARG A 34 -0.62 -6.31 -7.88
C ARG A 34 -1.16 -6.83 -6.55
N GLU A 35 -1.38 -8.13 -6.47
CA GLU A 35 -1.87 -8.79 -5.25
C GLU A 35 -0.87 -8.69 -4.09
N PHE A 36 0.41 -8.95 -4.37
CA PHE A 36 1.50 -8.78 -3.42
C PHE A 36 2.73 -8.20 -4.12
N TYR A 37 3.70 -7.77 -3.31
CA TYR A 37 4.94 -7.17 -3.79
C TYR A 37 6.10 -7.81 -3.06
N ASN A 38 7.20 -8.03 -3.78
CA ASN A 38 8.45 -8.48 -3.18
C ASN A 38 8.95 -7.41 -2.20
N PRO A 39 9.25 -7.77 -0.94
CA PRO A 39 9.64 -6.80 0.08
C PRO A 39 11.05 -6.22 -0.12
N ILE A 40 11.91 -6.89 -0.89
CA ILE A 40 13.30 -6.49 -1.11
C ILE A 40 13.42 -5.64 -2.36
N ILE A 41 12.87 -6.11 -3.48
CA ILE A 41 13.06 -5.48 -4.80
C ILE A 41 11.81 -4.75 -5.31
N GLY A 42 10.66 -4.89 -4.64
CA GLY A 42 9.43 -4.16 -4.98
C GLY A 42 8.70 -4.64 -6.24
N GLU A 43 9.08 -5.78 -6.79
CA GLU A 43 8.38 -6.40 -7.93
C GLU A 43 6.98 -6.86 -7.55
N GLY A 44 6.05 -6.72 -8.48
CA GLY A 44 4.68 -7.19 -8.33
C GLY A 44 4.55 -8.69 -8.59
N GLY A 45 3.79 -9.38 -7.74
CA GLY A 45 3.44 -10.79 -7.93
C GLY A 45 1.96 -11.05 -7.76
N GLY A 46 1.52 -12.25 -8.19
CA GLY A 46 0.12 -12.66 -8.16
C GLY A 46 -0.71 -11.99 -9.26
N ALA A 47 -2.01 -11.86 -9.02
CA ALA A 47 -2.95 -11.31 -10.00
C ALA A 47 -2.64 -9.86 -10.37
N GLU A 48 -2.83 -9.55 -11.66
CA GLU A 48 -2.82 -8.19 -12.20
C GLU A 48 -4.17 -7.52 -12.01
N ASN A 49 -4.18 -6.17 -11.96
CA ASN A 49 -5.38 -5.36 -11.75
C ASN A 49 -6.15 -5.77 -10.47
N PHE A 50 -5.41 -6.18 -9.44
CA PHE A 50 -6.01 -6.69 -8.22
C PHE A 50 -6.72 -5.57 -7.45
N GLY A 51 -8.06 -5.69 -7.37
CA GLY A 51 -8.94 -4.63 -6.86
C GLY A 51 -8.56 -4.12 -5.47
N TRP A 52 -8.09 -4.97 -4.56
CA TRP A 52 -7.73 -4.54 -3.21
C TRP A 52 -6.51 -3.64 -3.14
N SER A 53 -5.63 -3.66 -4.14
CA SER A 53 -4.50 -2.71 -4.21
C SER A 53 -4.96 -1.29 -4.55
N THR A 54 -6.20 -1.10 -5.02
CA THR A 54 -6.81 0.23 -5.22
C THR A 54 -7.23 0.92 -3.92
N LEU A 55 -7.27 0.19 -2.79
CA LEU A 55 -7.54 0.77 -1.46
C LEU A 55 -6.52 1.85 -1.05
N ILE A 56 -5.38 1.95 -1.75
CA ILE A 56 -4.45 3.06 -1.61
C ILE A 56 -5.14 4.43 -1.81
N LEU A 57 -6.19 4.52 -2.63
CA LEU A 57 -6.95 5.75 -2.86
C LEU A 57 -7.67 6.23 -1.59
N LEU A 58 -8.02 5.32 -0.68
CA LEU A 58 -8.57 5.68 0.64
C LEU A 58 -7.48 6.16 1.61
N MET A 59 -6.25 5.69 1.41
CA MET A 59 -5.10 6.04 2.26
C MET A 59 -4.51 7.42 1.93
N GLN A 60 -4.92 8.01 0.80
CA GLN A 60 -4.55 9.36 0.35
C GLN A 60 -5.51 10.46 0.84
N LYS A 61 -6.57 10.09 1.58
CA LYS A 61 -7.52 11.03 2.20
C LYS A 61 -7.19 11.23 3.67
#